data_AF-A0A1Q6CKF8-F1
#
_entry.id   AF-A0A1Q6CKF8-F1
#
_cell.length_a   1.000
_cell.length_b   1.000
_cell.length_c   1.000
_cell.angle_alpha   90.00
_cell.angle_beta   90.00
_cell.angle_gamma   90.00
#
_symmetry.space_group_name_H-M   'P 1'
#
loop_
_entity.id
_entity.type
_entity.pdbx_description
1 polymer ?
#
loop_
_entity_poly.entity_id
_entity_poly.type
_entity_poly.pdbx_seq_one_letter_code
_entity_poly.pdbx_strand_id
1 'polypeptide(L)'
;MKNTEQTAHSIEQLEQYEKNKFFVLKGLILSFIGWQLGQIMGDHFTDILHPYVLFVFQLINLLGALAWVGFILYFIKIGRFLKNNLALNHQINDERTKLIRLRAMSYGLVITLGTTALLFGASILFDAFAQNFALSGTLVARSVLLVAVASTLISYLLLEKDA
;
A
#
# COMPACT_ATOMS: atom_id res chain seq x y z
N MET A 1 27.94 -21.75 -26.78
CA MET A 1 26.49 -22.02 -26.94
C MET A 1 25.77 -22.22 -25.60
N LYS A 2 26.29 -23.01 -24.63
CA LYS A 2 25.66 -23.15 -23.29
C LYS A 2 25.46 -21.83 -22.51
N ASN A 3 26.38 -20.86 -22.62
CA ASN A 3 26.25 -19.55 -21.96
C ASN A 3 25.10 -18.69 -22.52
N THR A 4 24.78 -18.83 -23.81
CA THR A 4 23.73 -18.02 -24.44
C THR A 4 22.34 -18.48 -24.04
N GLU A 5 22.13 -19.81 -23.92
CA GLU A 5 20.87 -20.40 -23.44
C GLU A 5 20.62 -20.11 -21.96
N GLN A 6 21.66 -20.19 -21.12
CA GLN A 6 21.54 -19.88 -19.69
C GLN A 6 21.23 -18.40 -19.43
N THR A 7 21.78 -17.50 -20.25
CA THR A 7 21.49 -16.06 -20.19
C THR A 7 20.06 -15.76 -20.62
N ALA A 8 19.59 -16.36 -21.73
CA ALA A 8 18.23 -16.18 -22.21
C ALA A 8 17.18 -16.64 -21.18
N HIS A 9 17.38 -17.81 -20.57
CA HIS A 9 16.50 -18.33 -19.52
C HIS A 9 16.48 -17.43 -18.26
N SER A 10 17.61 -16.84 -17.88
CA SER A 10 17.67 -15.92 -16.73
C SER A 10 16.92 -14.60 -16.97
N ILE A 11 16.93 -14.09 -18.20
CA ILE A 11 16.22 -12.86 -18.60
C ILE A 11 14.71 -13.09 -18.58
N GLU A 12 14.23 -14.22 -19.11
CA GLU A 12 12.81 -14.56 -19.11
C GLU A 12 12.24 -14.71 -17.69
N GLN A 13 12.99 -15.36 -16.79
CA GLN A 13 12.62 -15.46 -15.37
C GLN A 13 12.55 -14.10 -14.68
N LEU A 14 13.46 -13.19 -15.02
CA LEU A 14 13.47 -11.82 -14.48
C LEU A 14 12.25 -11.03 -14.97
N GLU A 15 11.93 -11.07 -16.25
CA GLU A 15 10.79 -10.35 -16.81
C GLU A 15 9.46 -10.84 -16.23
N GLN A 16 9.30 -12.17 -16.10
CA GLN A 16 8.11 -12.76 -15.49
C GLN A 16 7.99 -12.36 -14.01
N TYR A 17 9.11 -12.30 -13.30
CA TYR A 17 9.15 -11.82 -11.92
C TYR A 17 8.70 -10.35 -11.82
N GLU A 18 9.19 -9.48 -12.69
CA GLU A 18 8.85 -8.06 -12.69
C GLU A 18 7.36 -7.81 -12.96
N LYS A 19 6.79 -8.50 -13.96
CA LYS A 19 5.34 -8.41 -14.24
C LYS A 19 4.51 -8.86 -13.03
N ASN A 20 4.89 -9.96 -12.40
CA ASN A 20 4.21 -10.48 -11.21
C ASN A 20 4.35 -9.52 -10.02
N LYS A 21 5.52 -8.91 -9.82
CA LYS A 21 5.78 -7.92 -8.76
C LYS A 21 4.84 -6.72 -8.87
N PHE A 22 4.72 -6.13 -10.07
CA PHE A 22 3.81 -4.99 -10.28
C PHE A 22 2.35 -5.36 -10.06
N PHE A 23 1.93 -6.53 -10.52
CA PHE A 23 0.57 -7.02 -10.29
C PHE A 23 0.26 -7.16 -8.80
N VAL A 24 1.16 -7.79 -8.04
CA VAL A 24 1.03 -7.96 -6.59
C VAL A 24 1.00 -6.62 -5.88
N LEU A 25 1.89 -5.70 -6.24
CA LEU A 25 1.97 -4.38 -5.62
C LEU A 25 0.68 -3.57 -5.84
N LYS A 26 0.15 -3.56 -7.07
CA LYS A 26 -1.14 -2.92 -7.37
C LYS A 26 -2.28 -3.56 -6.60
N GLY A 27 -2.31 -4.90 -6.55
CA GLY A 27 -3.29 -5.66 -5.76
C GLY A 27 -3.24 -5.31 -4.27
N LEU A 28 -2.03 -5.20 -3.70
CA LEU A 28 -1.81 -4.86 -2.30
C LEU A 28 -2.27 -3.42 -1.99
N ILE A 29 -2.01 -2.46 -2.89
CA ILE A 29 -2.49 -1.07 -2.76
C ILE A 29 -4.03 -1.03 -2.78
N LEU A 30 -4.64 -1.62 -3.82
CA LEU A 30 -6.09 -1.55 -4.02
C LEU A 30 -6.86 -2.27 -2.90
N SER A 31 -6.40 -3.45 -2.48
CA SER A 31 -7.01 -4.20 -1.38
C SER A 31 -6.89 -3.46 -0.04
N PHE A 32 -5.73 -2.85 0.23
CA PHE A 32 -5.53 -2.05 1.45
C PHE A 32 -6.40 -0.80 1.48
N ILE A 33 -6.44 -0.04 0.39
CA ILE A 33 -7.28 1.17 0.28
C ILE A 33 -8.76 0.78 0.43
N GLY A 34 -9.20 -0.26 -0.28
CA GLY A 34 -10.58 -0.76 -0.16
C GLY A 34 -10.90 -1.17 1.27
N TRP A 35 -10.02 -1.91 1.93
CA TRP A 35 -10.17 -2.32 3.32
C TRP A 35 -10.34 -1.12 4.26
N GLN A 36 -9.41 -0.16 4.23
CA GLN A 36 -9.44 1.01 5.10
C GLN A 36 -10.62 1.95 4.79
N LEU A 37 -10.95 2.17 3.53
CA LEU A 37 -12.10 2.99 3.15
C LEU A 37 -13.41 2.34 3.58
N GLY A 38 -13.57 1.02 3.38
CA GLY A 38 -14.76 0.31 3.85
C GLY A 38 -14.95 0.41 5.36
N GLN A 39 -13.85 0.38 6.11
CA GLN A 39 -13.82 0.62 7.55
C GLN A 39 -14.20 2.06 7.94
N ILE A 40 -13.63 3.07 7.28
CA ILE A 40 -13.93 4.48 7.57
C ILE A 40 -15.40 4.78 7.25
N MET A 41 -15.88 4.37 6.07
CA MET A 41 -17.25 4.62 5.63
C MET A 41 -18.27 3.84 6.47
N GLY A 42 -17.95 2.59 6.82
CA GLY A 42 -18.82 1.72 7.61
C GLY A 42 -18.97 2.14 9.07
N ASP A 43 -17.96 2.80 9.67
CA ASP A 43 -17.98 3.13 11.10
C ASP A 43 -18.33 4.61 11.38
N HIS A 44 -18.13 5.52 10.42
CA HIS A 44 -18.27 6.97 10.65
C HIS A 44 -19.35 7.65 9.80
N PHE A 45 -19.94 6.95 8.82
CA PHE A 45 -20.94 7.53 7.92
C PHE A 45 -22.25 6.73 7.89
N THR A 46 -22.52 5.93 8.93
CA THR A 46 -23.73 5.09 9.05
C THR A 46 -25.02 5.89 8.98
N ASP A 47 -25.01 7.09 9.57
CA ASP A 47 -26.22 7.91 9.72
C ASP A 47 -26.55 8.70 8.45
N ILE A 48 -25.59 8.80 7.53
CA ILE A 48 -25.69 9.60 6.30
C ILE A 48 -25.91 8.69 5.08
N LEU A 49 -25.33 7.48 5.09
CA LEU A 49 -25.36 6.57 3.95
C LEU A 49 -26.59 5.66 3.96
N HIS A 50 -27.14 5.43 2.77
CA HIS A 50 -28.23 4.46 2.59
C HIS A 50 -27.77 3.04 2.99
N PRO A 51 -28.62 2.20 3.61
CA PRO A 51 -28.24 0.85 4.06
C PRO A 51 -27.58 -0.03 2.99
N TYR A 52 -28.07 0.00 1.74
CA TYR A 52 -27.45 -0.71 0.63
C TYR A 52 -26.01 -0.24 0.32
N VAL A 53 -25.72 1.05 0.47
CA VAL A 53 -24.37 1.60 0.25
C VAL A 53 -23.45 1.16 1.39
N LEU A 54 -23.93 1.16 2.63
CA LEU A 54 -23.20 0.63 3.79
C LEU A 54 -22.86 -0.85 3.61
N PHE A 55 -23.82 -1.65 3.13
CA PHE A 55 -23.59 -3.06 2.84
C PHE A 55 -22.48 -3.26 1.80
N VAL A 56 -22.44 -2.44 0.74
CA VAL A 56 -21.35 -2.46 -0.25
C VAL A 56 -20.00 -2.14 0.42
N PHE A 57 -19.92 -1.13 1.28
CA PHE A 57 -18.68 -0.82 2.00
C PHE A 57 -18.25 -1.92 2.97
N GLN A 58 -19.18 -2.62 3.60
CA GLN A 58 -18.91 -3.80 4.44
C GLN A 58 -18.35 -4.96 3.62
N LEU A 59 -18.90 -5.21 2.42
CA LEU A 59 -18.35 -6.20 1.48
C LEU A 59 -16.95 -5.82 1.01
N ILE A 60 -16.72 -4.55 0.65
CA ILE A 60 -15.41 -4.04 0.25
C ILE A 60 -14.40 -4.17 1.41
N ASN A 61 -14.81 -3.87 2.64
CA ASN A 61 -14.00 -4.04 3.85
C ASN A 61 -13.55 -5.51 3.99
N LEU A 62 -14.49 -6.45 3.96
CA LEU A 62 -14.21 -7.87 4.11
C LEU A 62 -13.31 -8.42 2.98
N LEU A 63 -13.70 -8.17 1.73
CA LEU A 63 -12.96 -8.66 0.57
C LEU A 63 -11.58 -7.99 0.46
N GLY A 64 -11.50 -6.70 0.78
CA GLY A 64 -10.25 -5.94 0.83
C GLY A 64 -9.30 -6.53 1.87
N ALA A 65 -9.77 -6.80 3.10
CA ALA A 65 -8.96 -7.39 4.15
C ALA A 65 -8.41 -8.78 3.75
N LEU A 66 -9.29 -9.65 3.23
CA LEU A 66 -8.91 -11.00 2.79
C LEU A 66 -7.91 -10.96 1.64
N ALA A 67 -8.17 -10.12 0.63
CA ALA A 67 -7.26 -9.95 -0.50
C ALA A 67 -5.90 -9.41 -0.04
N TRP A 68 -5.88 -8.44 0.86
CA TRP A 68 -4.65 -7.84 1.38
C TRP A 68 -3.78 -8.86 2.10
N VAL A 69 -4.38 -9.67 2.99
CA VAL A 69 -3.67 -10.77 3.65
C VAL A 69 -3.14 -11.77 2.63
N GLY A 70 -3.94 -12.14 1.62
CA GLY A 70 -3.52 -13.01 0.53
C GLY A 70 -2.29 -12.47 -0.21
N PHE A 71 -2.28 -11.18 -0.57
CA PHE A 71 -1.15 -10.53 -1.23
C PHE A 71 0.09 -10.44 -0.32
N ILE A 72 -0.06 -10.20 0.98
CA ILE A 72 1.07 -10.23 1.93
C ILE A 72 1.68 -11.63 2.01
N LEU A 73 0.86 -12.67 2.15
CA LEU A 73 1.35 -14.05 2.20
C LEU A 73 2.10 -14.41 0.90
N TYR A 74 1.57 -13.97 -0.25
CA TYR A 74 2.24 -14.15 -1.53
C TYR A 74 3.57 -13.39 -1.60
N PHE A 75 3.62 -12.14 -1.11
CA PHE A 75 4.84 -11.34 -1.05
C PHE A 75 5.91 -11.98 -0.15
N ILE A 76 5.51 -12.53 1.00
CA ILE A 76 6.40 -13.29 1.88
C ILE A 76 6.92 -14.55 1.18
N LYS A 77 6.06 -15.27 0.45
CA LYS A 77 6.45 -16.46 -0.32
C LYS A 77 7.49 -16.10 -1.39
N ILE A 78 7.29 -14.99 -2.11
CA ILE A 78 8.29 -14.46 -3.05
C ILE A 78 9.61 -14.16 -2.33
N GLY A 79 9.58 -13.47 -1.19
CA GLY A 79 10.78 -13.15 -0.43
C GLY A 79 11.56 -14.39 0.00
N ARG A 80 10.86 -15.46 0.41
CA ARG A 80 11.46 -16.76 0.72
C ARG A 80 12.07 -17.43 -0.52
N PHE A 81 11.36 -17.38 -1.65
CA PHE A 81 11.87 -17.91 -2.93
C PHE A 81 13.15 -17.21 -3.38
N LEU A 82 13.21 -15.88 -3.26
CA LEU A 82 14.40 -15.10 -3.60
C LEU A 82 15.57 -15.40 -2.67
N LYS A 83 15.33 -15.60 -1.37
CA LYS A 83 16.40 -16.01 -0.43
C LYS A 83 17.09 -17.31 -0.84
N ASN A 84 16.34 -18.24 -1.42
CA ASN A 84 16.88 -19.52 -1.89
C ASN A 84 17.61 -19.42 -3.24
N ASN A 85 17.44 -18.31 -3.99
CA ASN A 85 18.04 -18.09 -5.31
C ASN A 85 18.94 -16.83 -5.29
N LEU A 86 20.12 -16.94 -4.69
CA LEU A 86 21.03 -15.81 -4.44
C LEU A 86 21.38 -15.01 -5.70
N ALA A 87 21.64 -15.68 -6.84
CA ALA A 87 21.98 -15.02 -8.10
C ALA A 87 20.86 -14.09 -8.58
N LEU A 88 19.62 -14.58 -8.56
CA LEU A 88 18.43 -13.81 -8.93
C LEU A 88 18.15 -12.69 -7.91
N ASN A 89 18.36 -12.96 -6.62
CA ASN A 89 18.21 -11.98 -5.55
C ASN A 89 19.19 -10.80 -5.71
N HIS A 90 20.44 -11.07 -6.09
CA HIS A 90 21.43 -10.01 -6.35
C HIS A 90 21.05 -9.15 -7.55
N GLN A 91 20.49 -9.74 -8.61
CA GLN A 91 20.02 -9.01 -9.78
C GLN A 91 18.81 -8.12 -9.46
N ILE A 92 17.87 -8.62 -8.66
CA ILE A 92 16.64 -7.89 -8.31
C ILE A 92 16.86 -6.86 -7.20
N ASN A 93 17.75 -7.12 -6.23
CA ASN A 93 18.05 -6.22 -5.12
C ASN A 93 19.38 -5.50 -5.32
N ASP A 94 19.56 -4.93 -6.51
CA ASP A 94 20.66 -4.03 -6.80
C ASP A 94 20.58 -2.74 -5.96
N GLU A 95 21.64 -1.94 -6.01
CA GLU A 95 21.72 -0.67 -5.27
C GLU A 95 20.61 0.30 -5.69
N ARG A 96 20.23 0.27 -6.97
CA ARG A 96 19.16 1.08 -7.53
C ARG A 96 17.82 0.78 -6.87
N THR A 97 17.44 -0.49 -6.79
CA THR A 97 16.19 -0.92 -6.17
C THR A 97 16.15 -0.56 -4.69
N LYS A 98 17.28 -0.69 -3.98
CA LYS A 98 17.40 -0.25 -2.58
C LYS A 98 17.18 1.26 -2.45
N LEU A 99 17.77 2.07 -3.34
CA LEU A 99 17.60 3.51 -3.35
C LEU A 99 16.15 3.91 -3.64
N ILE A 100 15.48 3.23 -4.59
CA ILE A 100 14.05 3.45 -4.90
C ILE A 100 13.18 3.16 -3.66
N ARG A 101 13.41 2.04 -2.96
CA ARG A 101 12.69 1.72 -1.71
C ARG A 101 12.88 2.79 -0.65
N LEU A 102 14.12 3.24 -0.45
CA LEU A 102 14.43 4.27 0.53
C LEU A 102 13.72 5.59 0.20
N ARG A 103 13.76 6.03 -1.07
CA ARG A 103 13.06 7.24 -1.52
C ARG A 103 11.55 7.12 -1.35
N ALA A 104 10.97 5.98 -1.70
CA ALA A 104 9.54 5.72 -1.52
C ALA A 104 9.12 5.80 -0.04
N MET A 105 9.91 5.22 0.87
CA MET A 105 9.68 5.33 2.32
C MET A 105 9.80 6.78 2.80
N SER A 106 10.78 7.53 2.31
CA SER A 106 10.94 8.95 2.66
C SER A 106 9.75 9.80 2.19
N TYR A 107 9.26 9.59 0.96
CA TYR A 107 8.05 10.26 0.47
C TYR A 107 6.82 9.89 1.29
N GLY A 108 6.64 8.61 1.59
CA GLY A 108 5.56 8.15 2.45
C GLY A 108 5.59 8.78 3.83
N LEU A 109 6.77 8.87 4.46
CA LEU A 109 6.96 9.52 5.75
C LEU A 109 6.59 11.01 5.69
N VAL A 110 7.09 11.75 4.71
CA VAL A 110 6.81 13.20 4.56
C VAL A 110 5.31 13.44 4.35
N ILE A 111 4.67 12.67 3.49
CA ILE A 111 3.22 12.78 3.24
C ILE A 111 2.44 12.47 4.52
N THR A 112 2.81 11.40 5.25
CA THR A 112 2.16 11.02 6.52
C THR A 112 2.27 12.12 7.57
N LEU A 113 3.46 12.71 7.73
CA LEU A 113 3.68 13.82 8.66
C LEU A 113 2.86 15.04 8.26
N GLY A 114 2.82 15.36 6.96
CA GLY A 114 2.00 16.45 6.42
C GLY A 114 0.51 16.22 6.71
N THR A 115 -0.01 15.02 6.43
CA THR A 115 -1.40 14.66 6.73
C THR A 115 -1.70 14.71 8.23
N THR A 116 -0.77 14.25 9.07
CA THR A 116 -0.94 14.29 10.53
C THR A 116 -0.99 15.72 11.04
N ALA A 117 -0.11 16.60 10.53
CA ALA A 117 -0.12 18.02 10.85
C ALA A 117 -1.42 18.71 10.39
N LEU A 118 -1.94 18.36 9.21
CA LEU A 118 -3.22 18.87 8.70
C LEU A 118 -4.40 18.41 9.57
N LEU A 119 -4.45 17.13 9.95
CA LEU A 119 -5.51 16.60 10.82
C LEU A 119 -5.45 17.22 12.22
N PHE A 120 -4.26 17.47 12.74
CA PHE A 120 -4.07 18.18 14.01
C PHE A 120 -4.50 19.66 13.92
N GLY A 121 -4.16 20.35 12.82
CA GLY A 121 -4.65 21.71 12.58
C GLY A 121 -6.18 21.75 12.47
N ALA A 122 -6.76 20.77 11.77
CA ALA A 122 -8.20 20.63 11.65
C ALA A 122 -8.87 20.41 13.02
N SER A 123 -8.31 19.54 13.88
CA SER A 123 -8.88 19.31 15.21
C SER A 123 -8.91 20.60 16.06
N ILE A 124 -7.85 21.41 16.02
CA ILE A 124 -7.81 22.71 16.73
C ILE A 124 -8.91 23.65 16.22
N LEU A 125 -9.09 23.72 14.90
CA LEU A 125 -10.13 24.58 14.30
C LEU A 125 -11.53 24.09 14.67
N PHE A 126 -11.78 22.77 14.66
CA PHE A 126 -13.08 22.23 15.07
C PHE A 126 -13.35 22.51 16.55
N ASP A 127 -12.37 22.37 17.44
CA ASP A 127 -12.53 22.71 18.86
C ASP A 127 -12.83 24.21 19.06
N ALA A 128 -12.23 25.08 18.25
CA ALA A 128 -12.43 26.52 18.33
C ALA A 128 -13.79 27.01 17.77
N PHE A 129 -14.27 26.42 16.67
CA PHE A 129 -15.46 26.90 15.95
C PHE A 129 -16.71 26.03 16.11
N ALA A 130 -16.53 24.74 16.39
CA ALA A 130 -17.59 23.76 16.48
C ALA A 130 -17.46 23.01 17.80
N GLN A 131 -17.89 23.66 18.91
CA GLN A 131 -17.80 23.17 20.30
C GLN A 131 -18.37 21.76 20.57
N ASN A 132 -18.93 21.08 19.56
CA ASN A 132 -19.49 19.73 19.66
C ASN A 132 -19.00 18.75 18.57
N PHE A 133 -18.03 19.12 17.71
CA PHE A 133 -17.53 18.23 16.66
C PHE A 133 -16.12 17.72 16.99
N ALA A 134 -16.05 16.76 17.91
CA ALA A 134 -14.80 16.07 18.20
C ALA A 134 -14.47 15.09 17.06
N LEU A 135 -13.35 15.30 16.37
CA LEU A 135 -12.83 14.28 15.45
C LEU A 135 -12.53 13.01 16.24
N SER A 136 -13.20 11.91 15.90
CA SER A 136 -12.92 10.63 16.54
C SER A 136 -11.45 10.25 16.34
N GLY A 137 -10.75 9.92 17.43
CA GLY A 137 -9.37 9.45 17.37
C GLY A 137 -9.21 8.21 16.47
N THR A 138 -10.25 7.38 16.36
CA THR A 138 -10.24 6.21 15.46
C THR A 138 -10.23 6.61 13.99
N LEU A 139 -10.98 7.66 13.61
CA LEU A 139 -11.01 8.19 12.26
C LEU A 139 -9.65 8.78 11.88
N VAL A 140 -9.04 9.54 12.79
CA VAL A 140 -7.71 10.14 12.58
C VAL A 140 -6.67 9.02 12.43
N ALA A 141 -6.63 8.05 13.34
CA ALA A 141 -5.67 6.96 13.29
C ALA A 141 -5.79 6.15 11.98
N ARG A 142 -7.01 5.81 11.56
CA ARG A 142 -7.23 5.07 10.30
C ARG A 142 -6.87 5.89 9.07
N SER A 143 -7.16 7.19 9.06
CA SER A 143 -6.78 8.08 7.96
C SER A 143 -5.26 8.21 7.82
N VAL A 144 -4.56 8.36 8.95
CA VAL A 144 -3.09 8.40 8.98
C VAL A 144 -2.51 7.07 8.49
N LEU A 145 -3.03 5.94 8.97
CA LEU A 145 -2.60 4.60 8.54
C LEU A 145 -2.82 4.39 7.04
N LEU A 146 -4.01 4.76 6.54
CA LEU A 146 -4.35 4.70 5.12
C LEU A 146 -3.32 5.47 4.29
N VAL A 147 -3.08 6.74 4.64
CA VAL A 147 -2.15 7.60 3.93
C VAL A 147 -0.73 7.06 4.02
N ALA A 148 -0.27 6.61 5.19
CA ALA A 148 1.10 6.14 5.38
C ALA A 148 1.46 4.95 4.50
N VAL A 149 0.59 3.95 4.47
CA VAL A 149 0.81 2.74 3.68
C VAL A 149 0.58 3.02 2.20
N ALA A 150 -0.52 3.70 1.83
CA ALA A 150 -0.85 3.97 0.43
C ALA A 150 0.20 4.88 -0.23
N SER A 151 0.61 5.96 0.42
CA SER A 151 1.62 6.88 -0.13
C SER A 151 2.95 6.18 -0.38
N THR A 152 3.44 5.38 0.58
CA THR A 152 4.69 4.62 0.43
C THR A 152 4.64 3.68 -0.76
N LEU A 153 3.54 2.90 -0.89
CA LEU A 153 3.41 1.91 -1.96
C LEU A 153 3.18 2.56 -3.33
N ILE A 154 2.41 3.64 -3.40
CA ILE A 154 2.19 4.42 -4.63
C ILE A 154 3.50 5.08 -5.07
N SER A 155 4.23 5.72 -4.15
CA SER A 155 5.54 6.30 -4.44
C SER A 155 6.53 5.24 -4.93
N TYR A 156 6.54 4.04 -4.34
CA TYR A 156 7.36 2.94 -4.83
C TYR A 156 6.99 2.55 -6.26
N LEU A 157 5.69 2.39 -6.55
CA LEU A 157 5.20 2.04 -7.88
C LEU A 157 5.53 3.09 -8.95
N LEU A 158 5.44 4.38 -8.61
CA LEU A 158 5.78 5.48 -9.52
C LEU A 158 7.27 5.52 -9.81
N LEU A 159 8.11 5.48 -8.77
CA LEU A 159 9.56 5.51 -8.93
C LEU A 159 10.10 4.29 -9.69
N GLU A 160 9.45 3.14 -9.56
CA GLU A 160 9.83 1.92 -10.26
C GLU A 160 9.37 1.91 -11.73
N LYS A 161 8.33 2.69 -12.09
CA LYS A 161 7.88 2.86 -13.48
C LYS A 161 8.80 3.81 -14.27
N ASP A 162 9.31 4.83 -13.59
CA ASP A 162 10.21 5.83 -14.19
C ASP A 162 11.67 5.36 -14.25
N ALA A 163 11.95 4.18 -13.71
CA ALA A 163 13.25 3.53 -13.66
C ALA A 163 13.46 2.60 -14.87
#